data_AF-A0A7Y4GZ33-F1
#
_entry.id   AF-A0A7Y4GZ33-F1
#
_cell.length_a   1.000
_cell.length_b   1.000
_cell.length_c   1.000
_cell.angle_alpha   90.00
_cell.angle_beta   90.00
_cell.angle_gamma   90.00
#
_symmetry.space_group_name_H-M   'P 1'
#
loop_
_entity.id
_entity.type
_entity.pdbx_description
1 polymer ?
#
loop_
_entity_poly.entity_id
_entity_poly.type
_entity_poly.pdbx_seq_one_letter_code
_entity_poly.pdbx_strand_id
1 'polypeptide(L)'
;MVAFERKQNNGEWSEKELSTLLAALGAAIAPGTGRTWETGMTEKGDPQFYLLGPLPDQASELCVSRIAGRYILEDGSGRLLFEHRNLDLVGLHAKAAIPSTSWLMVRAITLWCAVRNTIHEKVEPLLVEGEELLVQFVPQLSAFA
;
A
#
# COMPACT_ATOMS: atom_id res chain seq x y z
N MET A 1 39.23 31.19 10.67
CA MET A 1 38.21 30.27 10.13
C MET A 1 37.18 30.09 11.23
N VAL A 2 36.00 30.73 11.11
CA VAL A 2 34.94 30.63 12.13
C VAL A 2 34.20 29.32 11.87
N ALA A 3 34.38 28.34 12.75
CA ALA A 3 33.59 27.13 12.75
C ALA A 3 32.18 27.49 13.21
N PHE A 4 31.23 27.53 12.28
CA PHE A 4 29.82 27.56 12.63
C PHE A 4 29.48 26.21 13.27
N GLU A 5 29.30 26.19 14.59
CA GLU A 5 28.64 25.08 15.26
C GLU A 5 27.21 24.98 14.69
N ARG A 6 26.98 23.95 13.86
CA ARG A 6 25.63 23.54 13.50
C ARG A 6 24.98 23.06 14.79
N LYS A 7 24.01 23.83 15.28
CA LYS A 7 23.08 23.44 16.35
C LYS A 7 22.60 22.02 16.05
N GLN A 8 22.95 21.05 16.91
CA GLN A 8 22.42 19.70 16.82
C GLN A 8 20.90 19.81 16.92
N ASN A 9 20.20 19.49 15.84
CA ASN A 9 18.75 19.38 15.83
C ASN A 9 18.37 18.27 16.82
N ASN A 10 17.36 18.49 17.67
CA ASN A 10 16.95 17.64 18.80
C ASN A 10 16.38 16.26 18.42
N GLY A 11 16.89 15.61 17.37
CA GLY A 11 16.32 14.40 16.81
C GLY A 11 15.05 14.67 15.99
N GLU A 12 14.20 15.62 16.35
CA GLU A 12 12.94 15.91 15.65
C GLU A 12 13.11 16.39 14.20
N TRP A 13 12.10 16.05 13.37
CA TRP A 13 11.95 16.59 12.03
C TRP A 13 11.80 18.10 12.07
N SER A 14 12.57 18.82 11.25
CA SER A 14 12.30 20.23 11.03
C SER A 14 11.05 20.41 10.17
N GLU A 15 10.36 21.53 10.32
CA GLU A 15 9.20 21.90 9.50
C GLU A 15 9.53 21.87 7.99
N LYS A 16 10.75 22.28 7.62
CA LYS A 16 11.23 22.22 6.25
C LYS A 16 11.35 20.79 5.74
N GLU A 17 11.88 19.88 6.54
CA GLU A 17 12.00 18.48 6.14
C GLU A 17 10.63 17.82 6.00
N LEU A 18 9.74 18.05 6.96
CA LEU A 18 8.39 17.50 6.93
C LEU A 18 7.58 18.04 5.75
N SER A 19 7.63 19.35 5.50
CA SER A 19 6.98 19.95 4.32
C SER A 19 7.55 19.42 3.00
N THR A 20 8.86 19.13 2.93
CA THR A 20 9.48 18.51 1.76
C THR A 20 8.93 17.10 1.52
N LEU A 21 8.83 16.28 2.57
CA LEU A 21 8.26 14.93 2.51
C LEU A 21 6.79 14.96 2.10
N LEU A 22 5.99 15.83 2.74
CA LEU A 22 4.57 15.99 2.43
C LEU A 22 4.34 16.53 1.01
N ALA A 23 5.20 17.42 0.51
CA ALA A 23 5.12 17.90 -0.87
C ALA A 23 5.42 16.77 -1.87
N ALA A 24 6.45 15.95 -1.60
CA ALA A 24 6.80 14.82 -2.46
C ALA A 24 5.71 13.75 -2.49
N LEU A 25 5.09 13.49 -1.34
CA LEU A 25 4.12 12.42 -1.11
C LEU A 25 2.65 12.88 -1.18
N GLY A 26 2.40 14.17 -1.44
CA GLY A 26 1.06 14.77 -1.35
C GLY A 26 -0.01 14.06 -2.17
N ALA A 27 0.36 13.57 -3.37
CA ALA A 27 -0.57 12.79 -4.20
C ALA A 27 -0.93 11.43 -3.58
N ALA A 28 0.00 10.80 -2.87
CA ALA A 28 -0.21 9.50 -2.24
C ALA A 28 -1.08 9.60 -0.98
N ILE A 29 -1.05 10.72 -0.27
CA ILE A 29 -1.88 10.99 0.93
C ILE A 29 -3.15 11.79 0.61
N ALA A 30 -3.49 11.95 -0.68
CA ALA A 30 -4.67 12.71 -1.09
C ALA A 30 -5.98 12.07 -0.58
N PRO A 31 -7.03 12.87 -0.29
CA PRO A 31 -8.34 12.36 0.09
C PRO A 31 -8.89 11.40 -0.98
N GLY A 32 -8.98 10.11 -0.65
CA GLY A 32 -9.45 9.05 -1.56
C GLY A 32 -8.46 7.92 -1.80
N THR A 33 -7.19 8.08 -1.41
CA THR A 33 -6.21 6.98 -1.42
C THR A 33 -6.36 6.06 -0.21
N GLY A 34 -6.94 6.57 0.88
CA GLY A 34 -7.04 5.90 2.17
C GLY A 34 -5.73 5.85 2.95
N ARG A 35 -4.63 6.32 2.37
CA ARG A 35 -3.31 6.36 2.99
C ARG A 35 -3.21 7.51 3.99
N THR A 36 -2.41 7.30 5.03
CA THR A 36 -2.08 8.30 6.04
C THR A 36 -0.57 8.33 6.25
N TRP A 37 -0.10 9.21 7.13
CA TRP A 37 1.30 9.28 7.50
C TRP A 37 1.44 9.51 9.00
N GLU A 38 2.56 9.06 9.55
CA GLU A 38 2.92 9.23 10.95
C GLU A 38 4.42 9.52 11.08
N THR A 39 4.83 10.07 12.23
CA THR A 39 6.25 10.24 12.57
C THR A 39 6.58 9.47 13.83
N GLY A 40 7.77 8.89 13.85
CA GLY A 40 8.29 8.17 15.01
C GLY A 40 9.78 8.42 15.19
N MET A 41 10.39 7.60 16.04
CA MET A 41 11.83 7.61 16.31
C MET A 41 12.35 6.17 16.30
N THR A 42 13.58 5.97 15.83
CA THR A 42 14.31 4.72 16.04
C THR A 42 14.66 4.55 17.53
N GLU A 43 15.09 3.35 17.92
CA GLU A 43 15.64 3.10 19.26
C GLU A 43 16.83 4.01 19.61
N LYS A 44 17.53 4.52 18.60
CA LYS A 44 18.67 5.44 18.74
C LYS A 44 18.25 6.92 18.79
N GLY A 45 16.95 7.21 18.67
CA GLY A 45 16.40 8.56 18.65
C GLY A 45 16.51 9.26 17.30
N ASP A 46 16.76 8.52 16.21
CA ASP A 46 16.74 9.08 14.85
C ASP A 46 15.28 9.23 14.38
N PRO A 47 14.88 10.36 13.78
CA PRO A 47 13.48 10.55 13.40
C PRO A 47 13.13 9.74 12.17
N GLN A 48 11.88 9.27 12.16
CA GLN A 48 11.30 8.46 11.10
C GLN A 48 9.98 9.06 10.64
N PHE A 49 9.71 8.94 9.35
CA PHE A 49 8.46 9.29 8.71
C PHE A 49 7.91 8.03 8.05
N TYR A 50 6.67 7.69 8.35
CA TYR A 50 6.00 6.51 7.83
C TYR A 50 4.87 6.92 6.90
N LEU A 51 4.85 6.36 5.70
CA LEU A 51 3.65 6.32 4.86
C LEU A 51 2.90 5.03 5.18
N LEU A 52 1.65 5.16 5.60
CA LEU A 52 0.79 4.05 5.96
C LEU A 52 -0.20 3.76 4.83
N GLY A 53 -0.37 2.47 4.54
CA GLY A 53 -1.39 1.98 3.62
C GLY A 53 -2.82 2.23 4.13
N PRO A 54 -3.83 1.94 3.31
CA PRO A 54 -5.22 2.10 3.70
C PRO A 54 -5.65 1.12 4.80
N LEU A 55 -6.70 1.49 5.53
CA LEU A 55 -7.42 0.58 6.43
C LEU A 55 -7.93 -0.67 5.68
N PRO A 56 -8.03 -1.83 6.35
CA PRO A 56 -7.90 -2.02 7.81
C PRO A 56 -6.49 -2.33 8.32
N ASP A 57 -5.56 -2.70 7.44
CA ASP A 57 -4.23 -3.19 7.85
C ASP A 57 -3.29 -2.05 8.28
N GLN A 58 -3.39 -0.89 7.62
CA GLN A 58 -2.54 0.29 7.89
C GLN A 58 -1.04 -0.03 7.97
N ALA A 59 -0.59 -1.07 7.26
CA ALA A 59 0.81 -1.43 7.21
C ALA A 59 1.66 -0.27 6.65
N SER A 60 2.88 -0.13 7.15
CA SER A 60 3.83 0.82 6.55
C SER A 60 4.13 0.38 5.12
N GLU A 61 3.92 1.27 4.15
CA GLU A 61 4.28 1.04 2.76
C GLU A 61 5.68 1.60 2.46
N LEU A 62 6.05 2.71 3.09
CA LEU A 62 7.36 3.35 3.00
C LEU A 62 7.77 3.95 4.34
N CYS A 63 9.07 3.97 4.59
CA CYS A 63 9.69 4.65 5.71
C CYS A 63 10.81 5.58 5.22
N VAL A 64 10.88 6.80 5.72
CA VAL A 64 12.04 7.68 5.58
C VAL A 64 12.63 7.96 6.95
N SER A 65 13.90 7.60 7.14
CA SER A 65 14.63 7.83 8.40
C SER A 65 15.77 8.82 8.19
N ARG A 66 16.01 9.74 9.14
CA ARG A 66 17.19 10.62 9.13
C ARG A 66 18.27 10.09 10.07
N ILE A 67 19.20 9.30 9.54
CA ILE A 67 20.25 8.64 10.32
C ILE A 67 21.61 9.23 9.96
N ALA A 68 22.40 9.65 10.95
CA ALA A 68 23.76 10.16 10.77
C ALA A 68 23.90 11.25 9.67
N GLY A 69 22.90 12.13 9.55
CA GLY A 69 22.88 13.21 8.58
C GLY A 69 22.56 12.79 7.14
N ARG A 70 22.00 11.60 6.96
CA ARG A 70 21.50 11.07 5.68
C ARG A 70 20.04 10.70 5.81
N TYR A 71 19.33 10.73 4.70
CA TYR A 71 17.97 10.23 4.60
C TYR A 71 18.00 8.87 3.94
N ILE A 72 17.35 7.91 4.59
CA ILE A 72 17.27 6.51 4.20
C ILE A 72 15.80 6.25 3.87
N LEU A 73 15.53 5.76 2.67
CA LEU A 73 14.21 5.34 2.21
C LEU A 73 14.15 3.82 2.19
N GLU A 74 13.17 3.28 2.90
CA GLU A 74 12.89 1.85 3.01
C GLU A 74 11.46 1.55 2.55
N ASP A 75 11.24 0.34 2.05
CA ASP A 75 9.88 -0.17 1.84
C ASP A 75 9.26 -0.71 3.14
N GLY A 76 7.99 -1.09 3.07
CA GLY A 76 7.25 -1.69 4.19
C GLY A 76 7.83 -2.97 4.78
N SER A 77 8.80 -3.60 4.11
CA SER A 77 9.53 -4.77 4.62
C SER A 77 10.87 -4.41 5.27
N GLY A 78 11.23 -3.13 5.33
CA GLY A 78 12.51 -2.64 5.83
C GLY A 78 13.65 -2.78 4.82
N ARG A 79 13.37 -3.05 3.55
CA ARG A 79 14.40 -3.11 2.52
C ARG A 79 14.78 -1.70 2.08
N LEU A 80 16.09 -1.42 2.05
CA LEU A 80 16.64 -0.17 1.52
C LEU A 80 16.29 0.01 0.04
N LEU A 81 15.57 1.08 -0.28
CA LEU A 81 15.25 1.49 -1.64
C LEU A 81 16.22 2.57 -2.14
N PHE A 82 16.56 3.54 -1.28
CA PHE A 82 17.41 4.67 -1.66
C PHE A 82 18.03 5.34 -0.43
N GLU A 83 19.22 5.93 -0.58
CA GLU A 83 19.89 6.70 0.47
C GLU A 83 20.54 7.94 -0.13
N HIS A 84 20.29 9.12 0.46
CA HIS A 84 20.97 10.35 0.04
C HIS A 84 21.02 11.41 1.15
N ARG A 85 21.94 12.37 1.03
CA ARG A 85 22.00 13.56 1.90
C ARG A 85 20.98 14.65 1.53
N ASN A 86 20.32 14.49 0.38
CA ASN A 86 19.39 15.48 -0.17
C ASN A 86 17.99 14.87 -0.09
N LEU A 87 17.14 15.47 0.74
CA LEU A 87 15.80 15.02 0.98
C LEU A 87 14.92 15.11 -0.27
N ASP A 88 15.15 16.07 -1.16
CA ASP A 88 14.38 16.22 -2.39
C ASP A 88 14.56 15.01 -3.32
N LEU A 89 15.80 14.48 -3.41
CA LEU A 89 16.08 13.26 -4.17
C LEU A 89 15.44 12.04 -3.52
N VAL A 90 15.48 11.96 -2.19
CA VAL A 90 14.78 10.89 -1.45
C VAL A 90 13.27 10.96 -1.67
N GLY A 91 12.68 12.16 -1.64
CA GLY A 91 11.27 12.38 -1.93
C GLY A 91 10.89 11.99 -3.37
N LEU A 92 11.76 12.25 -4.34
CA LEU A 92 11.54 11.81 -5.73
C LEU A 92 11.52 10.27 -5.84
N HIS A 93 12.46 9.59 -5.20
CA HIS A 93 12.49 8.13 -5.16
C HIS A 93 11.32 7.54 -4.37
N ALA A 94 10.92 8.18 -3.27
CA ALA A 94 9.75 7.79 -2.48
C ALA A 94 8.48 7.87 -3.33
N LYS A 95 8.30 8.98 -4.06
CA LYS A 95 7.16 9.15 -4.98
C LYS A 95 7.12 8.07 -6.06
N ALA A 96 8.26 7.68 -6.60
CA ALA A 96 8.34 6.63 -7.62
C ALA A 96 8.11 5.22 -7.07
N ALA A 97 8.39 4.99 -5.79
CA ALA A 97 8.23 3.70 -5.13
C ALA A 97 6.77 3.38 -4.75
N ILE A 98 5.87 4.38 -4.74
CA ILE A 98 4.48 4.18 -4.34
C ILE A 98 3.70 3.53 -5.47
N PRO A 99 3.04 2.38 -5.21
CA PRO A 99 2.19 1.75 -6.20
C PRO A 99 1.05 2.70 -6.60
N SER A 100 0.92 2.97 -7.89
CA SER A 100 -0.15 3.81 -8.45
C SER A 100 -1.50 3.11 -8.50
N THR A 101 -1.68 1.99 -7.78
CA THR A 101 -2.91 1.20 -7.84
C THR A 101 -4.05 2.03 -7.28
N SER A 102 -4.92 2.48 -8.18
CA SER A 102 -6.10 3.26 -7.82
C SER A 102 -6.96 2.47 -6.84
N TRP A 103 -7.45 3.12 -5.79
CA TRP A 103 -8.41 2.53 -4.85
C TRP A 103 -9.63 1.94 -5.56
N LEU A 104 -10.03 2.53 -6.69
CA LEU A 104 -11.09 2.00 -7.53
C LEU A 104 -10.72 0.66 -8.18
N MET A 105 -9.46 0.47 -8.58
CA MET A 105 -8.98 -0.82 -9.08
C MET A 105 -8.97 -1.87 -7.97
N VAL A 106 -8.56 -1.51 -6.74
CA VAL A 106 -8.64 -2.43 -5.61
C VAL A 106 -10.09 -2.88 -5.38
N ARG A 107 -11.05 -1.94 -5.36
CA ARG A 107 -12.47 -2.28 -5.24
C ARG A 107 -12.98 -3.13 -6.40
N ALA A 108 -12.59 -2.81 -7.64
CA ALA A 108 -12.97 -3.58 -8.81
C ALA A 108 -12.43 -5.02 -8.74
N ILE A 109 -11.17 -5.19 -8.32
CA ILE A 109 -10.55 -6.51 -8.12
C ILE A 109 -11.28 -7.27 -7.00
N THR A 110 -11.52 -6.64 -5.85
CA THR A 110 -12.24 -7.28 -4.73
C THR A 110 -13.66 -7.68 -5.13
N LEU A 111 -14.40 -6.80 -5.81
CA LEU A 111 -15.73 -7.09 -6.33
C LEU A 111 -15.69 -8.25 -7.33
N TRP A 112 -14.73 -8.23 -8.26
CA TRP A 112 -14.55 -9.29 -9.24
C TRP A 112 -14.23 -10.63 -8.58
N CYS A 113 -13.34 -10.66 -7.59
CA CYS A 113 -13.03 -11.86 -6.81
C CYS A 113 -14.27 -12.39 -6.06
N ALA A 114 -15.08 -11.50 -5.46
CA ALA A 114 -16.31 -11.89 -4.78
C ALA A 114 -17.38 -12.45 -5.75
N VAL A 115 -17.54 -11.84 -6.92
CA VAL A 115 -18.43 -12.34 -7.98
C VAL A 115 -17.95 -13.69 -8.48
N ARG A 116 -16.65 -13.86 -8.74
CA ARG A 116 -16.10 -15.14 -9.16
C ARG A 116 -16.33 -16.24 -8.12
N ASN A 117 -16.07 -15.95 -6.84
CA ASN A 117 -16.28 -16.91 -5.77
C ASN A 117 -17.75 -17.31 -5.65
N THR A 118 -18.68 -16.35 -5.75
CA THR A 118 -20.12 -16.66 -5.71
C THR A 118 -20.61 -17.43 -6.94
N ILE A 119 -20.07 -17.17 -8.14
CA ILE A 119 -20.34 -17.98 -9.33
C ILE A 119 -19.82 -19.40 -9.11
N HIS A 120 -18.59 -19.58 -8.62
CA HIS A 120 -18.02 -20.90 -8.37
C HIS A 120 -18.84 -21.68 -7.34
N GLU A 121 -19.21 -21.04 -6.23
CA GLU A 121 -19.98 -21.68 -5.16
C GLU A 121 -21.42 -22.00 -5.53
N LYS A 122 -22.06 -21.25 -6.45
CA LYS A 122 -23.49 -21.44 -6.77
C LYS A 122 -23.77 -22.10 -8.11
N VAL A 123 -22.94 -21.86 -9.12
CA VAL A 123 -23.20 -22.37 -10.48
C VAL A 123 -22.76 -23.83 -10.61
N GLU A 124 -21.70 -24.23 -9.93
CA GLU A 124 -21.20 -25.61 -9.96
C GLU A 124 -22.20 -26.60 -9.31
N PRO A 125 -22.78 -26.33 -8.12
CA PRO A 125 -23.84 -27.20 -7.59
C PRO A 125 -25.15 -27.13 -8.39
N LEU A 126 -25.53 -25.97 -8.96
CA LEU A 126 -26.72 -25.88 -9.82
C LEU A 126 -26.58 -26.66 -11.13
N LEU A 127 -25.36 -26.74 -11.70
CA LEU A 127 -25.08 -27.55 -12.89
C LEU A 127 -25.14 -29.04 -12.57
N VAL A 128 -24.58 -29.46 -11.43
CA VAL A 128 -24.62 -30.86 -10.98
C VAL A 128 -26.06 -31.29 -10.66
N GLU A 129 -26.82 -30.46 -9.94
CA GLU A 129 -28.23 -30.73 -9.63
C GLU A 129 -29.13 -30.70 -10.90
N GLY A 130 -28.81 -29.83 -11.86
CA GLY A 130 -29.45 -29.81 -13.17
C GLY A 130 -29.16 -31.05 -14.02
N GLU A 131 -27.95 -31.61 -13.94
CA GLU A 131 -27.58 -32.86 -14.62
C GLU A 131 -28.33 -34.05 -14.03
N GLU A 132 -28.46 -34.14 -12.70
CA GLU A 132 -29.26 -35.18 -12.04
C GLU A 132 -30.75 -35.12 -12.41
N LEU A 133 -31.32 -33.92 -12.54
CA LEU A 133 -32.70 -33.74 -12.99
C LEU A 133 -32.89 -34.19 -14.45
N LEU A 134 -31.93 -33.90 -15.34
CA LEU A 134 -32.00 -34.34 -16.73
C LEU A 134 -31.90 -35.87 -16.86
N VAL A 135 -31.09 -36.53 -16.03
CA VAL A 135 -31.00 -38.01 -15.98
C VAL A 135 -32.35 -38.64 -15.61
N GLN A 136 -33.18 -37.99 -14.79
CA GLN A 136 -34.52 -38.49 -14.46
C GLN A 136 -35.54 -38.36 -15.60
N PHE A 137 -35.30 -37.47 -16.58
CA PHE A 137 -36.16 -37.33 -17.77
C PHE A 137 -35.76 -38.26 -18.94
N VAL A 138 -34.55 -38.84 -18.91
CA VAL A 138 -34.08 -39.80 -19.93
C VAL A 138 -35.02 -41.00 -20.12
N PRO A 139 -35.57 -41.65 -19.08
CA PRO A 139 -36.50 -42.77 -19.24
C PRO A 139 -37.84 -42.38 -19.85
N GLN A 140 -38.26 -41.11 -19.70
CA GLN A 140 -39.53 -40.63 -20.27
C GLN A 140 -39.39 -40.26 -21.75
N LEU A 141 -38.22 -39.80 -22.17
CA LEU A 141 -37.91 -39.51 -23.56
C LEU A 141 -37.67 -40.78 -24.40
N SER A 142 -37.13 -41.85 -23.80
CA SER A 142 -36.96 -43.14 -24.49
C SER A 142 -38.27 -43.91 -24.70
N ALA A 143 -39.36 -43.53 -24.03
CA ALA A 143 -40.69 -44.11 -24.22
C ALA A 143 -41.46 -43.52 -25.42
N PHE A 144 -40.96 -42.43 -26.02
CA PHE A 144 -41.53 -41.80 -27.22
C PHE A 144 -40.70 -42.04 -28.50
N ALA A 145 -39.68 -42.93 -28.44
CA ALA A 145 -38.85 -43.35 -29.56
C ALA A 145 -39.22 -44.76 -30.04
#